data_AF-A0A6P2C617-F1
#
_entry.id   AF-A0A6P2C617-F1
#
_cell.length_a   1.000
_cell.length_b   1.000
_cell.length_c   1.000
_cell.angle_alpha   90.00
_cell.angle_beta   90.00
_cell.angle_gamma   90.00
#
_symmetry.space_group_name_H-M   'P 1'
#
loop_
_entity.id
_entity.type
_entity.pdbx_description
1 polymer ?
#
loop_
_entity_poly.entity_id
_entity_poly.type
_entity_poly.pdbx_seq_one_letter_code
_entity_poly.pdbx_strand_id
1 'polypeptide(L)'
;MTDLGGDRVLQYPTHAGLLESTRLPKPSAAAALDAIIVPAARPAANLQTAIELATATDAALIALCSFRAHADDVRALFAKHELRDSAVVEMPQEQDDWILGNFETARWVHGAGKSVCGIRSSDLSMKRNTGLLLARLLGWERIFFLDDDIRAVSAGTVLSTVSLLGAAGHGYRTAAMSVKNYPDNSVVCHARRVVGAYQDVFVSGSALAVDCGVPFDFFPDLYNEDWLFFYRDAAEERLATPGSLAEQLPYDPFADPQRAAGQEFGDVIAEGLYALLHSNLGVEAADEEYWERFLKQRNTVLDDVTRHLQDLAPELRGEMSKAIGAAQQVLWAITAKMCLDYVAAWQRDLGRWEKLLANLPRVSSVEAALGTIGIS
;
A
#
# COMPACT_ATOMS: atom_id res chain seq x y z
N MET A 1 22.79 30.56 -25.36
CA MET A 1 21.72 29.63 -25.80
C MET A 1 22.16 28.26 -25.35
N THR A 2 21.83 27.92 -24.11
CA THR A 2 22.17 26.64 -23.47
C THR A 2 20.97 25.72 -23.61
N ASP A 3 21.24 24.55 -24.17
CA ASP A 3 20.33 23.44 -24.38
C ASP A 3 19.58 23.08 -23.09
N LEU A 4 18.25 23.24 -23.10
CA LEU A 4 17.30 22.93 -22.02
C LEU A 4 16.32 21.84 -22.50
N GLY A 5 16.77 20.91 -23.35
CA GLY A 5 15.92 19.95 -24.06
C GLY A 5 16.26 18.48 -23.85
N GLY A 6 16.44 18.05 -22.60
CA GLY A 6 16.46 16.61 -22.27
C GLY A 6 15.51 16.35 -21.11
N ASP A 7 14.39 15.68 -21.37
CA ASP A 7 13.34 15.31 -20.40
C ASP A 7 13.97 14.73 -19.13
N ARG A 8 14.10 15.51 -18.06
CA ARG A 8 14.80 15.07 -16.84
C ARG A 8 13.95 14.02 -16.11
N VAL A 9 14.42 12.77 -16.11
CA VAL A 9 13.88 11.71 -15.22
C VAL A 9 14.35 12.01 -13.79
N LEU A 10 13.40 12.25 -12.88
CA LEU A 10 13.66 12.65 -11.49
C LEU A 10 12.84 11.79 -10.52
N GLN A 11 13.42 11.45 -9.37
CA GLN A 11 12.64 11.04 -8.20
C GLN A 11 12.15 12.30 -7.49
N TYR A 12 10.85 12.40 -7.22
CA TYR A 12 10.25 13.58 -6.62
C TYR A 12 10.26 13.49 -5.09
N PRO A 13 10.47 14.60 -4.36
CA PRO A 13 10.38 14.59 -2.90
C PRO A 13 8.93 14.63 -2.38
N THR A 14 7.95 14.83 -3.27
CA THR A 14 6.51 14.81 -2.98
C THR A 14 5.73 14.41 -4.22
N HIS A 15 4.62 13.70 -4.00
CA HIS A 15 3.64 13.37 -5.03
C HIS A 15 2.31 14.09 -4.80
N ALA A 16 2.24 15.07 -3.90
CA ALA A 16 0.99 15.76 -3.55
C ALA A 16 0.27 16.41 -4.75
N GLY A 17 0.99 16.73 -5.83
CA GLY A 17 0.39 17.22 -7.08
C GLY A 17 -0.45 16.18 -7.84
N LEU A 18 -0.31 14.89 -7.52
CA LEU A 18 -1.10 13.78 -8.05
C LEU A 18 -2.35 13.49 -7.21
N LEU A 19 -2.56 14.24 -6.13
CA LEU A 19 -3.74 14.13 -5.27
C LEU A 19 -4.61 15.35 -5.44
N GLU A 20 -5.90 15.13 -5.58
CA GLU A 20 -6.85 16.21 -5.36
C GLU A 20 -7.08 16.37 -3.84
N SER A 21 -6.53 17.46 -3.29
CA SER A 21 -6.80 17.84 -1.90
C SER A 21 -8.22 18.37 -1.80
N THR A 22 -9.13 17.50 -1.36
CA THR A 22 -10.54 17.86 -1.19
C THR A 22 -10.79 18.40 0.21
N ARG A 23 -11.71 19.36 0.33
CA ARG A 23 -12.27 19.65 1.65
C ARG A 23 -13.11 18.46 2.07
N LEU A 24 -12.87 17.97 3.29
CA LEU A 24 -13.68 16.92 3.90
C LEU A 24 -15.17 17.20 3.70
N PRO A 25 -15.88 16.40 2.87
CA PRO A 25 -17.32 16.53 2.79
C PRO A 25 -17.92 16.21 4.15
N LYS A 26 -19.05 16.84 4.46
CA LYS A 26 -19.85 16.39 5.60
C LYS A 26 -20.24 14.93 5.34
N PRO A 27 -20.16 14.05 6.34
CA PRO A 27 -20.64 12.68 6.20
C PRO A 27 -22.06 12.69 5.61
N SER A 28 -22.24 12.03 4.47
CA SER A 28 -23.56 11.85 3.88
C SER A 28 -24.21 10.64 4.52
N ALA A 29 -25.50 10.72 4.85
CA ALA A 29 -26.27 9.53 5.27
C ALA A 29 -26.33 8.44 4.19
N ALA A 30 -25.98 8.77 2.94
CA ALA A 30 -25.85 7.82 1.83
C ALA A 30 -24.45 7.17 1.72
N ALA A 31 -23.45 7.63 2.49
CA ALA A 31 -22.11 7.05 2.50
C ALA A 31 -22.04 5.89 3.51
N ALA A 32 -22.86 4.86 3.28
CA ALA A 32 -22.79 3.63 4.07
C ALA A 32 -21.43 2.96 3.84
N LEU A 33 -20.77 2.58 4.94
CA LEU A 33 -19.53 1.80 4.93
C LEU A 33 -19.90 0.35 5.21
N ASP A 34 -19.66 -0.55 4.26
CA ASP A 34 -20.06 -1.95 4.41
C ASP A 34 -19.13 -2.69 5.36
N ALA A 35 -17.82 -2.48 5.23
CA ALA A 35 -16.83 -3.20 6.02
C ALA A 35 -15.55 -2.41 6.27
N ILE A 36 -14.98 -2.64 7.45
CA ILE A 36 -13.59 -2.31 7.80
C ILE A 36 -12.78 -3.60 7.73
N ILE A 37 -11.73 -3.59 6.89
CA ILE A 37 -10.83 -4.72 6.70
C ILE A 37 -9.49 -4.39 7.36
N VAL A 38 -9.06 -5.24 8.29
CA VAL A 38 -7.81 -5.06 9.03
C VAL A 38 -6.81 -6.16 8.67
N PRO A 39 -5.74 -5.84 7.91
CA PRO A 39 -4.63 -6.76 7.75
C PRO A 39 -3.81 -6.83 9.04
N ALA A 40 -4.12 -7.80 9.90
CA ALA A 40 -3.54 -7.91 11.25
C ALA A 40 -2.27 -8.78 11.26
N ALA A 41 -1.16 -8.23 11.74
CA ALA A 41 0.13 -8.91 11.94
C ALA A 41 0.66 -8.75 13.38
N ARG A 42 0.08 -7.85 14.18
CA ARG A 42 0.46 -7.51 15.54
C ARG A 42 -0.54 -8.12 16.55
N PRO A 43 -0.17 -8.21 17.85
CA PRO A 43 -1.04 -8.81 18.87
C PRO A 43 -2.45 -8.20 18.90
N ALA A 44 -3.46 -8.98 19.25
CA ALA A 44 -4.88 -8.57 19.19
C ALA A 44 -5.19 -7.21 19.85
N ALA A 45 -4.46 -6.82 20.90
CA ALA A 45 -4.58 -5.51 21.55
C ALA A 45 -4.43 -4.31 20.58
N ASN A 46 -3.77 -4.52 19.44
CA ASN A 46 -3.62 -3.53 18.38
C ASN A 46 -4.92 -3.23 17.61
N LEU A 47 -5.95 -4.07 17.73
CA LEU A 47 -7.22 -3.93 16.99
C LEU A 47 -8.24 -3.01 17.68
N GLN A 48 -7.90 -2.43 18.84
CA GLN A 48 -8.82 -1.59 19.62
C GLN A 48 -9.43 -0.45 18.78
N THR A 49 -8.62 0.25 17.99
CA THR A 49 -9.09 1.33 17.11
C THR A 49 -10.07 0.82 16.05
N ALA A 50 -9.82 -0.34 15.45
CA ALA A 50 -10.71 -0.91 14.45
C ALA A 50 -12.07 -1.33 15.05
N ILE A 51 -12.05 -1.89 16.26
CA ILE A 51 -13.26 -2.26 17.02
C ILE A 51 -14.13 -1.03 17.31
N GLU A 52 -13.49 0.04 17.79
CA GLU A 52 -14.17 1.31 18.07
C GLU A 52 -14.79 1.92 16.81
N LEU A 53 -14.05 1.91 15.70
CA LEU A 53 -14.53 2.43 14.42
C LEU A 53 -15.70 1.59 13.89
N ALA A 54 -15.59 0.27 13.83
CA ALA A 54 -16.65 -0.61 13.35
C ALA A 54 -17.94 -0.45 14.15
N THR A 55 -17.82 -0.36 15.48
CA THR A 55 -18.95 -0.12 16.38
C THR A 55 -19.61 1.24 16.11
N ALA A 56 -18.80 2.27 15.90
CA ALA A 56 -19.30 3.64 15.70
C ALA A 56 -19.87 3.88 14.30
N THR A 57 -19.44 3.13 13.29
CA THR A 57 -19.91 3.24 11.90
C THR A 57 -20.96 2.20 11.53
N ASP A 58 -21.25 1.23 12.41
CA ASP A 58 -22.11 0.07 12.13
C ASP A 58 -21.63 -0.74 10.90
N ALA A 59 -20.32 -0.81 10.71
CA ALA A 59 -19.69 -1.52 9.60
C ALA A 59 -19.24 -2.93 10.05
N ALA A 60 -19.24 -3.89 9.12
CA ALA A 60 -18.68 -5.20 9.41
C ALA A 60 -17.17 -5.09 9.72
N LEU A 61 -16.66 -5.84 10.69
CA LEU A 61 -15.22 -5.87 10.99
C LEU A 61 -14.59 -7.20 10.61
N ILE A 62 -13.66 -7.18 9.66
CA ILE A 62 -12.93 -8.37 9.21
C ILE A 62 -11.47 -8.25 9.62
N ALA A 63 -11.01 -9.10 10.53
CA ALA A 63 -9.60 -9.20 10.90
C ALA A 63 -8.93 -10.38 10.19
N LEU A 64 -7.94 -10.07 9.36
CA LEU A 64 -7.15 -11.04 8.60
C LEU A 64 -5.83 -11.27 9.31
N CYS A 65 -5.74 -12.37 10.06
CA CYS A 65 -4.75 -12.61 11.11
C CYS A 65 -3.57 -13.46 10.61
N SER A 66 -2.35 -13.03 10.92
CA SER A 66 -1.14 -13.86 10.84
C SER A 66 -0.02 -13.31 11.74
N PHE A 67 1.15 -13.94 11.71
CA PHE A 67 2.31 -13.57 12.53
C PHE A 67 1.96 -13.53 14.03
N ARG A 68 1.90 -12.33 14.63
CA ARG A 68 1.58 -12.15 16.05
C ARG A 68 0.10 -11.87 16.29
N ALA A 69 -0.69 -11.70 15.24
CA ALA A 69 -2.14 -11.67 15.33
C ALA A 69 -2.65 -13.11 15.32
N HIS A 70 -2.87 -13.69 16.50
CA HIS A 70 -3.43 -15.03 16.62
C HIS A 70 -4.96 -14.96 16.58
N ALA A 71 -5.60 -15.78 15.76
CA ALA A 71 -7.04 -15.72 15.53
C ALA A 71 -7.86 -15.93 16.82
N ASP A 72 -7.44 -16.82 17.71
CA ASP A 72 -8.13 -17.07 18.98
C ASP A 72 -8.12 -15.86 19.93
N ASP A 73 -6.99 -15.14 20.01
CA ASP A 73 -6.88 -13.92 20.80
C ASP A 73 -7.77 -12.81 20.23
N VAL A 74 -7.83 -12.70 18.90
CA VAL A 74 -8.69 -11.73 18.21
C VAL A 74 -10.17 -12.07 18.38
N ARG A 75 -10.56 -13.35 18.29
CA ARG A 75 -11.94 -13.80 18.57
C ARG A 75 -12.34 -13.50 20.01
N ALA A 76 -11.47 -13.78 20.98
CA ALA A 76 -11.71 -13.46 22.38
C ALA A 76 -11.89 -11.95 22.60
N LEU A 77 -11.08 -11.13 21.92
CA LEU A 77 -11.22 -9.68 21.95
C LEU A 77 -12.56 -9.22 21.34
N PHE A 78 -12.93 -9.73 20.16
CA PHE A 78 -14.20 -9.37 19.51
C PHE A 78 -15.42 -9.76 20.37
N ALA A 79 -15.39 -10.95 20.97
CA ALA A 79 -16.43 -11.43 21.87
C ALA A 79 -16.58 -10.53 23.12
N LYS A 80 -15.46 -10.06 23.68
CA LYS A 80 -15.47 -9.11 24.82
C LYS A 80 -16.15 -7.78 24.50
N HIS A 81 -16.10 -7.37 23.23
CA HIS A 81 -16.73 -6.13 22.75
C HIS A 81 -18.12 -6.35 22.13
N GLU A 82 -18.66 -7.57 22.19
CA GLU A 82 -20.00 -7.93 21.68
C GLU A 82 -20.24 -7.53 20.21
N LEU A 83 -19.19 -7.59 19.37
CA LEU A 83 -19.29 -7.26 17.94
C LEU A 83 -20.21 -8.24 17.21
N ARG A 84 -21.24 -7.72 16.55
CA ARG A 84 -22.28 -8.52 15.86
C ARG A 84 -21.83 -8.97 14.47
N ASP A 85 -21.43 -8.02 13.65
CA ASP A 85 -21.03 -8.26 12.27
C ASP A 85 -19.50 -8.25 12.19
N SER A 86 -18.90 -9.37 12.58
CA SER A 86 -17.44 -9.51 12.56
C SER A 86 -16.99 -10.89 12.12
N ALA A 87 -15.80 -10.96 11.52
CA ALA A 87 -15.14 -12.21 11.18
C ALA A 87 -13.64 -12.13 11.51
N VAL A 88 -13.11 -13.26 11.97
CA VAL A 88 -11.69 -13.44 12.26
C VAL A 88 -11.19 -14.57 11.38
N VAL A 89 -10.30 -14.23 10.45
CA VAL A 89 -9.78 -15.13 9.44
C VAL A 89 -8.32 -15.40 9.73
N GLU A 90 -7.92 -16.66 9.79
CA GLU A 90 -6.52 -17.03 9.87
C GLU A 90 -5.96 -17.14 8.45
N MET A 91 -4.90 -16.38 8.15
CA MET A 91 -4.36 -16.34 6.81
C MET A 91 -3.37 -17.51 6.59
N PRO A 92 -3.45 -18.20 5.44
CA PRO A 92 -2.50 -19.26 5.13
C PRO A 92 -1.07 -18.71 5.10
N GLN A 93 -0.12 -19.49 5.61
CA GLN A 93 1.30 -19.11 5.62
C GLN A 93 1.99 -19.34 4.27
N GLU A 94 1.45 -20.23 3.45
CA GLU A 94 1.97 -20.56 2.12
C GLU A 94 1.07 -19.98 1.03
N GLN A 95 1.69 -19.36 0.01
CA GLN A 95 0.96 -18.68 -1.07
C GLN A 95 0.55 -19.63 -2.22
N ASP A 96 1.03 -20.87 -2.23
CA ASP A 96 0.97 -21.75 -3.40
C ASP A 96 -0.47 -22.14 -3.78
N ASP A 97 -1.38 -22.22 -2.81
CA ASP A 97 -2.80 -22.52 -3.02
C ASP A 97 -3.70 -21.27 -3.05
N TRP A 98 -3.13 -20.07 -2.86
CA TRP A 98 -3.89 -18.83 -2.89
C TRP A 98 -4.31 -18.48 -4.34
N ILE A 99 -5.52 -17.95 -4.51
CA ILE A 99 -6.10 -17.66 -5.84
C ILE A 99 -5.23 -16.73 -6.71
N LEU A 100 -4.40 -15.90 -6.08
CA LEU A 100 -3.46 -15.01 -6.77
C LEU A 100 -2.01 -15.53 -6.81
N GLY A 101 -1.70 -16.68 -6.20
CA GLY A 101 -0.35 -17.26 -6.19
C GLY A 101 0.22 -17.54 -7.59
N ASN A 102 -0.66 -17.74 -8.57
CA ASN A 102 -0.28 -17.97 -9.98
C ASN A 102 -0.12 -16.70 -10.83
N PHE A 103 -0.28 -15.52 -10.24
CA PHE A 103 -0.09 -14.25 -10.93
C PHE A 103 1.37 -14.11 -11.37
N GLU A 104 1.60 -13.46 -12.51
CA GLU A 104 2.95 -13.31 -13.05
C GLU A 104 3.86 -12.49 -12.14
N THR A 105 3.31 -11.45 -11.50
CA THR A 105 4.00 -10.63 -10.49
C THR A 105 4.43 -11.46 -9.29
N ALA A 106 3.55 -12.28 -8.72
CA ALA A 106 3.88 -13.19 -7.61
C ALA A 106 5.00 -14.18 -8.01
N ARG A 107 4.86 -14.85 -9.15
CA ARG A 107 5.90 -15.77 -9.67
C ARG A 107 7.21 -15.06 -9.98
N TRP A 108 7.16 -13.82 -10.43
CA TRP A 108 8.34 -13.02 -10.70
C TRP A 108 9.09 -12.71 -9.40
N VAL A 109 8.39 -12.24 -8.37
CA VAL A 109 8.96 -11.91 -7.05
C VAL A 109 9.61 -13.13 -6.39
N HIS A 110 8.98 -14.30 -6.47
CA HIS A 110 9.52 -15.55 -5.90
C HIS A 110 10.54 -16.26 -6.81
N GLY A 111 10.62 -15.86 -8.08
CA GLY A 111 11.50 -16.40 -9.10
C GLY A 111 12.61 -15.44 -9.49
N ALA A 112 12.48 -14.84 -10.68
CA ALA A 112 13.52 -14.00 -11.29
C ALA A 112 13.88 -12.75 -10.47
N GLY A 113 12.92 -12.20 -9.72
CA GLY A 113 13.05 -11.03 -8.87
C GLY A 113 13.51 -11.30 -7.44
N LYS A 114 13.65 -12.56 -7.05
CA LYS A 114 13.91 -12.95 -5.66
C LYS A 114 15.11 -12.25 -5.02
N SER A 115 16.17 -12.01 -5.81
CA SER A 115 17.38 -11.35 -5.31
C SER A 115 17.21 -9.86 -5.04
N VAL A 116 16.25 -9.18 -5.70
CA VAL A 116 16.04 -7.73 -5.59
C VAL A 116 14.83 -7.36 -4.72
N CYS A 117 13.89 -8.30 -4.51
CA CYS A 117 12.80 -8.12 -3.56
C CYS A 117 13.16 -8.50 -2.12
N GLY A 118 14.35 -9.10 -1.91
CA GLY A 118 14.84 -9.53 -0.61
C GLY A 118 14.01 -10.65 0.04
N ILE A 119 14.33 -10.98 1.29
CA ILE A 119 13.52 -11.89 2.11
C ILE A 119 12.46 -11.01 2.80
N ARG A 120 11.33 -10.76 2.11
CA ARG A 120 10.21 -10.04 2.71
C ARG A 120 9.30 -11.03 3.45
N SER A 121 9.19 -10.86 4.77
CA SER A 121 8.19 -11.54 5.58
C SER A 121 6.96 -10.65 5.71
N SER A 122 6.12 -10.65 4.66
CA SER A 122 4.85 -9.90 4.65
C SER A 122 3.82 -10.66 3.82
N ASP A 123 2.60 -10.67 4.33
CA ASP A 123 1.39 -11.18 3.65
C ASP A 123 0.36 -10.06 3.44
N LEU A 124 0.80 -8.80 3.52
CA LEU A 124 -0.07 -7.61 3.47
C LEU A 124 -0.87 -7.53 2.16
N SER A 125 -0.20 -7.73 1.02
CA SER A 125 -0.85 -7.82 -0.30
C SER A 125 -1.93 -8.90 -0.32
N MET A 126 -1.64 -10.09 0.22
CA MET A 126 -2.60 -11.19 0.28
C MET A 126 -3.85 -10.79 1.06
N LYS A 127 -3.68 -10.22 2.26
CA LYS A 127 -4.77 -9.76 3.11
C LYS A 127 -5.60 -8.66 2.46
N ARG A 128 -4.95 -7.65 1.85
CA ARG A 128 -5.67 -6.56 1.18
C ARG A 128 -6.48 -7.08 -0.01
N ASN A 129 -5.90 -7.98 -0.82
CA ASN A 129 -6.63 -8.63 -1.91
C ASN A 129 -7.76 -9.54 -1.42
N THR A 130 -7.59 -10.26 -0.31
CA THR A 130 -8.69 -11.00 0.33
C THR A 130 -9.84 -10.06 0.68
N GLY A 131 -9.56 -8.87 1.24
CA GLY A 131 -10.56 -7.84 1.48
C GLY A 131 -11.32 -7.41 0.22
N LEU A 132 -10.61 -7.17 -0.89
CA LEU A 132 -11.22 -6.82 -2.17
C LEU A 132 -12.10 -7.94 -2.74
N LEU A 133 -11.64 -9.19 -2.64
CA LEU A 133 -12.38 -10.36 -3.09
C LEU A 133 -13.64 -10.59 -2.25
N LEU A 134 -13.55 -10.41 -0.93
CA LEU A 134 -14.71 -10.45 -0.04
C LEU A 134 -15.75 -9.40 -0.45
N ALA A 135 -15.33 -8.16 -0.71
CA ALA A 135 -16.24 -7.11 -1.17
C ALA A 135 -16.95 -7.51 -2.48
N ARG A 136 -16.20 -8.06 -3.44
CA ARG A 136 -16.77 -8.55 -4.71
C ARG A 136 -17.70 -9.75 -4.52
N LEU A 137 -17.43 -10.66 -3.61
CA LEU A 137 -18.28 -11.83 -3.38
C LEU A 137 -19.56 -11.48 -2.60
N LEU A 138 -19.46 -10.53 -1.67
CA LEU A 138 -20.54 -10.21 -0.73
C LEU A 138 -21.48 -9.09 -1.18
N GLY A 139 -21.17 -8.37 -2.26
CA GLY A 139 -22.02 -7.25 -2.67
C GLY A 139 -21.63 -5.91 -2.09
N TRP A 140 -20.54 -5.82 -1.31
CA TRP A 140 -20.13 -4.57 -0.69
C TRP A 140 -19.74 -3.54 -1.75
N GLU A 141 -20.23 -2.31 -1.57
CA GLU A 141 -19.95 -1.17 -2.43
C GLU A 141 -18.79 -0.35 -1.90
N ARG A 142 -18.62 -0.24 -0.58
CA ARG A 142 -17.61 0.62 0.03
C ARG A 142 -16.96 -0.11 1.19
N ILE A 143 -15.65 -0.29 1.09
CA ILE A 143 -14.84 -0.84 2.17
C ILE A 143 -13.77 0.15 2.62
N PHE A 144 -13.27 -0.05 3.84
CA PHE A 144 -12.18 0.72 4.39
C PHE A 144 -11.08 -0.20 4.92
N PHE A 145 -9.88 -0.12 4.33
CA PHE A 145 -8.69 -0.77 4.87
C PHE A 145 -8.10 0.06 6.01
N LEU A 146 -7.73 -0.59 7.10
CA LEU A 146 -7.07 0.02 8.24
C LEU A 146 -5.99 -0.91 8.79
N ASP A 147 -4.72 -0.52 8.68
CA ASP A 147 -3.61 -1.32 9.23
C ASP A 147 -3.67 -1.33 10.78
N ASP A 148 -3.21 -2.44 11.38
CA ASP A 148 -3.35 -2.68 12.83
C ASP A 148 -2.43 -1.80 13.72
N ASP A 149 -1.59 -0.97 13.14
CA ASP A 149 -0.77 0.03 13.81
C ASP A 149 -1.23 1.47 13.59
N ILE A 150 -2.35 1.68 12.89
CA ILE A 150 -2.93 3.00 12.70
C ILE A 150 -3.85 3.38 13.86
N ARG A 151 -3.69 4.60 14.36
CA ARG A 151 -4.33 5.18 15.54
C ARG A 151 -4.81 6.60 15.25
N ALA A 152 -5.49 7.18 16.24
CA ALA A 152 -5.99 8.55 16.24
C ALA A 152 -6.96 8.87 15.07
N VAL A 153 -7.64 7.85 14.54
CA VAL A 153 -8.67 7.99 13.51
C VAL A 153 -10.04 7.97 14.17
N SER A 154 -10.91 8.92 13.81
CA SER A 154 -12.30 8.98 14.30
C SER A 154 -13.29 8.40 13.31
N ALA A 155 -14.45 7.91 13.78
CA ALA A 155 -15.52 7.43 12.90
C ALA A 155 -16.01 8.51 11.92
N GLY A 156 -16.11 9.77 12.38
CA GLY A 156 -16.47 10.89 11.50
C GLY A 156 -15.45 11.11 10.38
N THR A 157 -14.16 10.96 10.68
CA THR A 157 -13.07 11.03 9.71
C THR A 157 -13.15 9.90 8.69
N VAL A 158 -13.40 8.66 9.12
CA VAL A 158 -13.61 7.51 8.23
C VAL A 158 -14.79 7.78 7.31
N LEU A 159 -15.96 8.14 7.85
CA LEU A 159 -17.16 8.38 7.05
C LEU A 159 -17.02 9.57 6.09
N SER A 160 -16.31 10.64 6.48
CA SER A 160 -16.00 11.74 5.56
C SER A 160 -15.03 11.31 4.45
N THR A 161 -14.10 10.38 4.73
CA THR A 161 -13.21 9.82 3.70
C THR A 161 -13.99 8.93 2.73
N VAL A 162 -14.86 8.05 3.25
CA VAL A 162 -15.77 7.23 2.44
C VAL A 162 -16.71 8.10 1.60
N SER A 163 -17.14 9.25 2.12
CA SER A 163 -18.00 10.20 1.39
C SER A 163 -17.32 10.87 0.19
N LEU A 164 -15.99 10.73 0.04
CA LEU A 164 -15.29 11.16 -1.18
C LEU A 164 -15.56 10.18 -2.34
N LEU A 165 -15.81 8.90 -2.05
CA LEU A 165 -16.07 7.90 -3.08
C LEU A 165 -17.33 8.25 -3.87
N GLY A 166 -17.20 8.31 -5.20
CA GLY A 166 -18.29 8.66 -6.10
C GLY A 166 -18.77 10.12 -5.98
N ALA A 167 -18.01 11.01 -5.34
CA ALA A 167 -18.39 12.41 -5.18
C ALA A 167 -18.71 13.08 -6.53
N ALA A 168 -19.84 13.80 -6.57
CA ALA A 168 -20.36 14.41 -7.79
C ALA A 168 -19.32 15.35 -8.43
N GLY A 169 -19.07 15.16 -9.73
CA GLY A 169 -18.13 15.95 -10.52
C GLY A 169 -16.72 15.35 -10.66
N HIS A 170 -16.29 14.50 -9.71
CA HIS A 170 -14.93 13.94 -9.72
C HIS A 170 -14.92 12.41 -9.81
N GLY A 171 -15.91 11.73 -9.21
CA GLY A 171 -16.04 10.27 -9.33
C GLY A 171 -14.83 9.51 -8.78
N TYR A 172 -14.28 9.96 -7.64
CA TYR A 172 -13.16 9.31 -6.97
C TYR A 172 -13.48 7.84 -6.67
N ARG A 173 -12.52 6.97 -6.94
CA ARG A 173 -12.65 5.52 -6.74
C ARG A 173 -11.91 5.04 -5.51
N THR A 174 -10.89 5.79 -5.11
CA THR A 174 -10.09 5.56 -3.92
C THR A 174 -9.89 6.86 -3.17
N ALA A 175 -9.91 6.78 -1.84
CA ALA A 175 -9.62 7.91 -0.98
C ALA A 175 -8.78 7.44 0.21
N ALA A 176 -7.58 7.99 0.37
CA ALA A 176 -6.64 7.52 1.38
C ALA A 176 -6.11 8.67 2.25
N MET A 177 -5.92 8.38 3.52
CA MET A 177 -5.35 9.31 4.49
C MET A 177 -3.81 9.30 4.38
N SER A 178 -3.19 10.46 4.61
CA SER A 178 -1.73 10.52 4.78
C SER A 178 -1.37 10.37 6.26
N VAL A 179 -0.43 9.48 6.58
CA VAL A 179 -0.01 9.22 7.96
C VAL A 179 1.30 9.97 8.22
N LYS A 180 1.24 11.16 8.84
CA LYS A 180 2.43 12.03 8.98
C LYS A 180 3.19 11.85 10.29
N ASN A 181 2.51 11.38 11.34
CA ASN A 181 3.14 11.06 12.61
C ASN A 181 3.61 9.61 12.57
N TYR A 182 4.94 9.43 12.62
CA TYR A 182 5.64 8.20 12.21
C TYR A 182 5.29 7.82 10.77
N PRO A 183 5.89 8.51 9.79
CA PRO A 183 5.41 8.46 8.44
C PRO A 183 5.50 7.07 7.82
N ASP A 184 4.44 6.67 7.12
CA ASP A 184 4.39 5.41 6.38
C ASP A 184 5.19 5.55 5.08
N ASN A 185 6.51 5.42 5.22
CA ASN A 185 7.50 5.67 4.19
C ASN A 185 8.59 4.60 4.27
N SER A 186 9.33 4.42 3.18
CA SER A 186 10.48 3.51 3.17
C SER A 186 11.59 3.97 4.11
N VAL A 187 12.48 3.05 4.47
CA VAL A 187 13.66 3.34 5.30
C VAL A 187 14.53 4.42 4.67
N VAL A 188 14.66 4.42 3.33
CA VAL A 188 15.38 5.46 2.58
C VAL A 188 14.72 6.83 2.75
N CYS A 189 13.39 6.91 2.68
CA CYS A 189 12.66 8.15 2.92
C CYS A 189 12.85 8.68 4.36
N HIS A 190 12.89 7.80 5.37
CA HIS A 190 13.23 8.21 6.74
C HIS A 190 14.65 8.77 6.84
N ALA A 191 15.63 8.10 6.23
CA ALA A 191 17.01 8.59 6.23
C ALA A 191 17.14 9.96 5.56
N ARG A 192 16.43 10.19 4.43
CA ARG A 192 16.37 11.51 3.78
C ARG A 192 15.93 12.61 4.75
N ARG A 193 14.88 12.37 5.54
CA ARG A 193 14.42 13.34 6.54
C ARG A 193 15.45 13.58 7.63
N VAL A 194 16.11 12.54 8.11
CA VAL A 194 17.12 12.66 9.18
C VAL A 194 18.34 13.46 8.71
N VAL A 195 18.77 13.30 7.45
CA VAL A 195 19.86 14.11 6.89
C VAL A 195 19.43 15.52 6.45
N GLY A 196 18.21 15.95 6.79
CA GLY A 196 17.71 17.30 6.54
C GLY A 196 17.15 17.53 5.13
N ALA A 197 17.02 16.48 4.30
CA ALA A 197 16.38 16.59 2.99
C ALA A 197 14.84 16.66 3.14
N TYR A 198 14.20 17.41 2.24
CA TYR A 198 12.74 17.41 2.15
C TYR A 198 12.24 16.08 1.58
N GLN A 199 11.32 15.45 2.31
CA GLN A 199 10.61 14.24 1.89
C GLN A 199 9.21 14.28 2.48
N ASP A 200 8.21 14.44 1.62
CA ASP A 200 6.81 14.45 2.00
C ASP A 200 6.28 13.03 2.22
N VAL A 201 5.07 12.93 2.76
CA VAL A 201 4.34 11.69 2.98
C VAL A 201 3.18 11.65 2.00
N PHE A 202 3.16 10.63 1.15
CA PHE A 202 2.04 10.39 0.25
C PHE A 202 0.91 9.64 0.97
N VAL A 203 -0.22 9.47 0.30
CA VAL A 203 -1.25 8.55 0.80
C VAL A 203 -0.78 7.10 0.67
N SER A 204 -1.28 6.23 1.54
CA SER A 204 -0.95 4.80 1.53
C SER A 204 -2.19 3.94 1.79
N GLY A 205 -2.04 2.63 1.64
CA GLY A 205 -3.05 1.62 1.93
C GLY A 205 -3.34 1.44 3.42
N SER A 206 -2.62 2.13 4.31
CA SER A 206 -2.75 2.00 5.77
C SER A 206 -4.08 2.51 6.32
N ALA A 207 -4.72 3.45 5.62
CA ALA A 207 -6.04 4.00 5.93
C ALA A 207 -6.72 4.44 4.61
N LEU A 208 -7.39 3.50 3.95
CA LEU A 208 -7.82 3.61 2.55
C LEU A 208 -9.29 3.20 2.38
N ALA A 209 -10.11 4.10 1.83
CA ALA A 209 -11.45 3.81 1.36
C ALA A 209 -11.41 3.42 -0.12
N VAL A 210 -12.19 2.39 -0.49
CA VAL A 210 -12.29 1.87 -1.86
C VAL A 210 -13.75 1.76 -2.29
N ASP A 211 -14.06 2.26 -3.48
CA ASP A 211 -15.33 2.02 -4.17
C ASP A 211 -15.26 0.65 -4.89
N CYS A 212 -15.90 -0.34 -4.28
CA CYS A 212 -16.00 -1.70 -4.82
C CYS A 212 -17.16 -1.89 -5.82
N GLY A 213 -18.00 -0.87 -6.01
CA GLY A 213 -19.07 -0.84 -7.01
C GLY A 213 -18.56 -0.58 -8.43
N VAL A 214 -17.33 -0.11 -8.57
CA VAL A 214 -16.65 0.15 -9.84
C VAL A 214 -15.45 -0.78 -10.04
N PRO A 215 -14.83 -0.84 -11.24
CA PRO A 215 -13.58 -1.56 -11.43
C PRO A 215 -12.47 -1.00 -10.52
N PHE A 216 -11.72 -1.91 -9.87
CA PHE A 216 -10.57 -1.61 -9.03
C PHE A 216 -9.43 -2.60 -9.36
N ASP A 217 -8.19 -2.16 -9.19
CA ASP A 217 -7.00 -2.99 -9.42
C ASP A 217 -6.68 -3.87 -8.20
N PHE A 218 -5.56 -4.59 -8.22
CA PHE A 218 -5.15 -5.47 -7.11
C PHE A 218 -3.85 -4.95 -6.49
N PHE A 219 -3.55 -5.41 -5.27
CA PHE A 219 -2.29 -5.14 -4.57
C PHE A 219 -1.27 -6.21 -4.95
N PRO A 220 -0.26 -5.98 -5.81
CA PRO A 220 0.72 -7.01 -6.14
C PRO A 220 1.62 -7.34 -4.93
N ASP A 221 2.28 -8.51 -4.91
CA ASP A 221 3.15 -8.91 -3.80
C ASP A 221 4.52 -8.18 -3.87
N LEU A 222 4.51 -6.85 -3.73
CA LEU A 222 5.67 -5.96 -3.74
C LEU A 222 5.57 -4.95 -2.59
N TYR A 223 6.68 -4.35 -2.15
CA TYR A 223 6.58 -3.18 -1.26
C TYR A 223 6.02 -1.96 -2.01
N ASN A 224 5.25 -1.10 -1.34
CA ASN A 224 4.41 -0.06 -1.98
C ASN A 224 3.36 -0.67 -2.94
N GLU A 225 2.80 -1.84 -2.59
CA GLU A 225 1.75 -2.48 -3.39
C GLU A 225 0.48 -1.63 -3.54
N ASP A 226 0.26 -0.73 -2.58
CA ASP A 226 -0.80 0.26 -2.58
C ASP A 226 -0.62 1.30 -3.69
N TRP A 227 0.59 1.75 -3.96
CA TRP A 227 0.88 2.68 -5.06
C TRP A 227 0.56 2.07 -6.43
N LEU A 228 0.76 0.76 -6.57
CA LEU A 228 0.36 0.03 -7.77
C LEU A 228 -1.16 -0.20 -7.81
N PHE A 229 -1.79 -0.49 -6.68
CA PHE A 229 -3.25 -0.65 -6.58
C PHE A 229 -3.99 0.62 -7.02
N PHE A 230 -3.60 1.81 -6.56
CA PHE A 230 -4.26 3.06 -6.95
C PHE A 230 -3.54 3.81 -8.08
N TYR A 231 -2.62 3.17 -8.82
CA TYR A 231 -1.91 3.81 -9.93
C TYR A 231 -2.87 4.36 -10.99
N ARG A 232 -3.84 3.53 -11.41
CA ARG A 232 -4.87 3.95 -12.38
C ARG A 232 -5.66 5.15 -11.87
N ASP A 233 -5.99 5.16 -10.59
CA ASP A 233 -6.74 6.24 -9.98
C ASP A 233 -5.90 7.52 -9.86
N ALA A 234 -4.61 7.42 -9.54
CA ALA A 234 -3.71 8.56 -9.58
C ALA A 234 -3.56 9.12 -11.00
N ALA A 235 -3.38 8.25 -12.01
CA ALA A 235 -3.24 8.61 -13.41
C ALA A 235 -4.50 9.26 -14.01
N GLU A 236 -5.68 8.88 -13.53
CA GLU A 236 -6.98 9.41 -13.97
C GLU A 236 -7.50 10.56 -13.09
N GLU A 237 -6.70 11.06 -12.15
CA GLU A 237 -7.10 12.10 -11.18
C GLU A 237 -8.32 11.71 -10.31
N ARG A 238 -8.45 10.41 -10.02
CA ARG A 238 -9.53 9.79 -9.22
C ARG A 238 -9.09 9.28 -7.84
N LEU A 239 -7.86 9.60 -7.44
CA LEU A 239 -7.34 9.35 -6.09
C LEU A 239 -7.49 10.62 -5.24
N ALA A 240 -8.34 10.55 -4.21
CA ALA A 240 -8.55 11.66 -3.29
C ALA A 240 -7.77 11.50 -1.99
N THR A 241 -7.51 12.61 -1.33
CA THR A 241 -7.07 12.60 0.07
C THR A 241 -7.92 13.54 0.93
N PRO A 242 -8.36 13.09 2.12
CA PRO A 242 -8.95 13.95 3.15
C PRO A 242 -7.87 14.75 3.92
N GLY A 243 -6.59 14.53 3.63
CA GLY A 243 -5.44 15.09 4.36
C GLY A 243 -4.82 14.11 5.35
N SER A 244 -4.15 14.66 6.37
CA SER A 244 -3.48 13.86 7.40
C SER A 244 -4.31 13.79 8.67
N LEU A 245 -4.93 12.63 8.89
CA LEU A 245 -5.93 12.42 9.94
C LEU A 245 -5.72 11.10 10.69
N ALA A 246 -4.55 10.48 10.51
CA ALA A 246 -4.18 9.18 11.05
C ALA A 246 -2.72 9.23 11.54
N GLU A 247 -2.43 8.44 12.56
CA GLU A 247 -1.09 8.29 13.15
C GLU A 247 -0.67 6.83 13.13
N GLN A 248 0.61 6.56 12.87
CA GLN A 248 1.17 5.21 13.00
C GLN A 248 1.80 5.05 14.39
N LEU A 249 1.77 3.83 14.92
CA LEU A 249 2.54 3.51 16.12
C LEU A 249 4.03 3.79 15.92
N PRO A 250 4.72 4.31 16.96
CA PRO A 250 6.16 4.50 16.93
C PRO A 250 6.93 3.23 16.58
N TYR A 251 7.89 3.34 15.67
CA TYR A 251 8.86 2.29 15.37
C TYR A 251 10.21 2.89 14.99
N ASP A 252 11.27 2.08 15.09
CA ASP A 252 12.58 2.43 14.56
C ASP A 252 12.72 1.92 13.12
N PRO A 253 12.76 2.80 12.09
CA PRO A 253 12.90 2.38 10.71
C PRO A 253 14.27 1.77 10.39
N PHE A 254 15.29 2.02 11.22
CA PHE A 254 16.66 1.57 10.97
C PHE A 254 17.03 0.28 11.73
N ALA A 255 16.11 -0.26 12.54
CA ALA A 255 16.36 -1.42 13.40
C ALA A 255 16.73 -2.70 12.63
N ASP A 256 16.31 -2.83 11.37
CA ASP A 256 16.65 -3.95 10.51
C ASP A 256 17.06 -3.47 9.10
N PRO A 257 18.36 -3.53 8.75
CA PRO A 257 18.83 -3.21 7.40
C PRO A 257 18.20 -4.06 6.29
N GLN A 258 17.76 -5.30 6.59
CA GLN A 258 17.09 -6.14 5.60
C GLN A 258 15.72 -5.58 5.19
N ARG A 259 15.07 -4.79 6.07
CA ARG A 259 13.87 -4.04 5.69
C ARG A 259 14.17 -3.06 4.54
N ALA A 260 15.26 -2.31 4.63
CA ALA A 260 15.64 -1.37 3.58
C ALA A 260 15.95 -2.10 2.25
N ALA A 261 16.65 -3.24 2.32
CA ALA A 261 16.90 -4.09 1.16
C ALA A 261 15.60 -4.61 0.51
N GLY A 262 14.67 -5.14 1.31
CA GLY A 262 13.40 -5.69 0.82
C GLY A 262 12.41 -4.63 0.31
N GLN A 263 12.62 -3.36 0.63
CA GLN A 263 11.80 -2.24 0.15
C GLN A 263 12.30 -1.65 -1.17
N GLU A 264 13.60 -1.74 -1.46
CA GLU A 264 14.23 -0.95 -2.53
C GLU A 264 13.65 -1.21 -3.93
N PHE A 265 13.41 -2.47 -4.31
CA PHE A 265 12.80 -2.74 -5.62
C PHE A 265 11.36 -2.18 -5.70
N GLY A 266 10.61 -2.25 -4.61
CA GLY A 266 9.27 -1.63 -4.52
C GLY A 266 9.32 -0.11 -4.64
N ASP A 267 10.27 0.53 -3.96
CA ASP A 267 10.53 1.96 -4.11
C ASP A 267 10.89 2.33 -5.55
N VAL A 268 11.78 1.57 -6.21
CA VAL A 268 12.16 1.82 -7.61
C VAL A 268 10.94 1.80 -8.54
N ILE A 269 10.11 0.76 -8.44
CA ILE A 269 8.93 0.61 -9.29
C ILE A 269 7.92 1.72 -9.01
N ALA A 270 7.57 1.94 -7.73
CA ALA A 270 6.55 2.91 -7.35
C ALA A 270 6.98 4.35 -7.69
N GLU A 271 8.17 4.77 -7.27
CA GLU A 271 8.69 6.11 -7.53
C GLU A 271 8.93 6.36 -9.03
N GLY A 272 9.36 5.34 -9.77
CA GLY A 272 9.54 5.43 -11.23
C GLY A 272 8.21 5.66 -11.93
N LEU A 273 7.23 4.79 -11.69
CA LEU A 273 5.90 4.94 -12.29
C LEU A 273 5.25 6.30 -11.93
N TYR A 274 5.40 6.77 -10.70
CA TYR A 274 4.84 8.05 -10.28
C TYR A 274 5.61 9.26 -10.81
N ALA A 275 6.91 9.11 -11.09
CA ALA A 275 7.68 10.14 -11.79
C ALA A 275 7.20 10.35 -13.23
N LEU A 276 6.67 9.31 -13.89
CA LEU A 276 6.02 9.44 -15.21
C LEU A 276 4.72 10.23 -15.11
N LEU A 277 3.90 9.97 -14.09
CA LEU A 277 2.65 10.70 -13.88
C LEU A 277 2.87 12.21 -13.70
N HIS A 278 3.94 12.62 -12.99
CA HIS A 278 4.33 14.03 -12.88
C HIS A 278 4.66 14.69 -14.23
N SER A 279 5.05 13.89 -15.22
CA SER A 279 5.31 14.34 -16.60
C SER A 279 4.09 14.16 -17.51
N ASN A 280 2.91 13.83 -16.97
CA ASN A 280 1.70 13.46 -17.71
C ASN A 280 1.93 12.30 -18.70
N LEU A 281 2.82 11.38 -18.33
CA LEU A 281 3.11 10.17 -19.10
C LEU A 281 2.51 8.95 -18.38
N GLY A 282 1.98 8.00 -19.15
CA GLY A 282 1.51 6.74 -18.62
C GLY A 282 2.62 5.69 -18.54
N VAL A 283 2.21 4.47 -18.16
CA VAL A 283 3.09 3.31 -17.98
C VAL A 283 3.77 2.88 -19.28
N GLU A 284 3.18 3.21 -20.44
CA GLU A 284 3.75 2.98 -21.77
C GLU A 284 5.06 3.72 -22.03
N ALA A 285 5.35 4.79 -21.29
CA ALA A 285 6.61 5.52 -21.36
C ALA A 285 7.73 4.90 -20.50
N ALA A 286 7.42 3.85 -19.72
CA ALA A 286 8.37 3.17 -18.85
C ALA A 286 9.26 2.17 -19.63
N ASP A 287 9.93 2.64 -20.67
CA ASP A 287 10.81 1.84 -21.53
C ASP A 287 12.19 1.57 -20.89
N GLU A 288 13.06 0.83 -21.60
CA GLU A 288 14.38 0.45 -21.08
C GLU A 288 15.26 1.68 -20.80
N GLU A 289 15.26 2.66 -21.69
CA GLU A 289 16.04 3.89 -21.55
C GLU A 289 15.55 4.71 -20.34
N TYR A 290 14.23 4.82 -20.18
CA TYR A 290 13.62 5.45 -19.02
C TYR A 290 14.12 4.81 -17.71
N TRP A 291 14.06 3.48 -17.58
CA TRP A 291 14.48 2.79 -16.37
C TRP A 291 15.99 2.91 -16.12
N GLU A 292 16.83 2.85 -17.15
CA GLU A 292 18.27 3.10 -16.99
C GLU A 292 18.55 4.49 -16.41
N ARG A 293 17.81 5.50 -16.86
CA ARG A 293 17.93 6.87 -16.38
C ARG A 293 17.36 7.01 -14.96
N PHE A 294 16.23 6.38 -14.67
CA PHE A 294 15.62 6.40 -13.34
C PHE A 294 16.51 5.72 -12.29
N LEU A 295 17.11 4.56 -12.61
CA LEU A 295 18.02 3.85 -11.70
C LEU A 295 19.26 4.69 -11.36
N LYS A 296 19.83 5.41 -12.34
CA LYS A 296 20.94 6.37 -12.10
C LYS A 296 20.51 7.50 -11.16
N GLN A 297 19.30 8.01 -11.34
CA GLN A 297 18.74 9.04 -10.48
C GLN A 297 18.48 8.51 -9.06
N ARG A 298 17.91 7.32 -8.92
CA ARG A 298 17.71 6.66 -7.63
C ARG A 298 19.04 6.46 -6.89
N ASN A 299 20.09 6.03 -7.59
CA ASN A 299 21.42 5.88 -6.99
C ASN A 299 21.97 7.23 -6.49
N THR A 300 21.74 8.32 -7.23
CA THR A 300 22.11 9.67 -6.79
C THR A 300 21.41 10.06 -5.48
N VAL A 301 20.14 9.67 -5.30
CA VAL A 301 19.40 9.91 -4.05
C VAL A 301 20.05 9.18 -2.87
N LEU A 302 20.42 7.90 -3.03
CA LEU A 302 21.07 7.12 -1.97
C LEU A 302 22.50 7.62 -1.67
N ASP A 303 23.25 8.02 -2.70
CA ASP A 303 24.58 8.62 -2.54
C ASP A 303 24.51 9.94 -1.77
N ASP A 304 23.49 10.77 -2.05
CA ASP A 304 23.27 12.02 -1.34
C ASP A 304 22.96 11.78 0.13
N VAL A 305 22.11 10.80 0.47
CA VAL A 305 21.88 10.41 1.87
C VAL A 305 23.18 9.95 2.53
N THR A 306 23.94 9.08 1.87
CA THR A 306 25.21 8.54 2.38
C THR A 306 26.24 9.63 2.64
N ARG A 307 26.30 10.65 1.79
CA ARG A 307 27.21 11.79 1.97
C ARG A 307 26.88 12.59 3.23
N HIS A 308 25.61 12.93 3.43
CA HIS A 308 25.18 13.73 4.58
C HIS A 308 25.14 12.95 5.90
N LEU A 309 25.08 11.62 5.85
CA LEU A 309 25.25 10.76 7.03
C LEU A 309 26.57 11.01 7.76
N GLN A 310 27.61 11.46 7.05
CA GLN A 310 28.92 11.78 7.64
C GLN A 310 28.87 12.97 8.60
N ASP A 311 27.88 13.86 8.44
CA ASP A 311 27.71 15.07 9.24
C ASP A 311 26.87 14.81 10.51
N LEU A 312 26.23 13.64 10.61
CA LEU A 312 25.43 13.26 11.78
C LEU A 312 26.29 12.79 12.96
N ALA A 313 25.74 12.87 14.17
CA ALA A 313 26.35 12.32 15.38
C ALA A 313 26.63 10.80 15.22
N PRO A 314 27.76 10.28 15.72
CA PRO A 314 28.14 8.87 15.55
C PRO A 314 27.07 7.87 15.99
N GLU A 315 26.30 8.21 17.02
CA GLU A 315 25.25 7.37 17.61
C GLU A 315 24.06 7.16 16.65
N LEU A 316 23.78 8.14 15.78
CA LEU A 316 22.70 8.07 14.78
C LEU A 316 23.18 7.46 13.45
N ARG A 317 24.49 7.34 13.25
CA ARG A 317 25.09 6.96 11.97
C ARG A 317 25.09 5.44 11.76
N GLY A 318 25.37 4.66 12.80
CA GLY A 318 25.66 3.23 12.68
C GLY A 318 24.58 2.41 11.96
N GLU A 319 23.38 2.35 12.52
CA GLU A 319 22.29 1.54 11.94
C GLU A 319 21.75 2.15 10.64
N MET A 320 21.71 3.48 10.53
CA MET A 320 21.26 4.15 9.31
C MET A 320 22.21 3.87 8.13
N SER A 321 23.53 3.92 8.35
CA SER A 321 24.51 3.58 7.32
C SER A 321 24.38 2.12 6.87
N LYS A 322 24.10 1.18 7.78
CA LYS A 322 23.85 -0.22 7.41
C LYS A 322 22.58 -0.34 6.56
N ALA A 323 21.50 0.31 6.95
CA ALA A 323 20.24 0.28 6.21
C ALA A 323 20.37 0.87 4.80
N ILE A 324 20.99 2.04 4.67
CA ILE A 324 21.21 2.67 3.35
C ILE A 324 22.18 1.86 2.50
N GLY A 325 23.23 1.30 3.10
CA GLY A 325 24.13 0.38 2.40
C GLY A 325 23.41 -0.87 1.89
N ALA A 326 22.47 -1.42 2.66
CA ALA A 326 21.68 -2.58 2.24
C ALA A 326 20.73 -2.26 1.07
N ALA A 327 20.03 -1.12 1.10
CA ALA A 327 19.24 -0.64 -0.02
C ALA A 327 20.11 -0.40 -1.27
N GLN A 328 21.29 0.20 -1.10
CA GLN A 328 22.19 0.48 -2.23
C GLN A 328 22.75 -0.80 -2.88
N GLN A 329 23.05 -1.83 -2.10
CA GLN A 329 23.47 -3.13 -2.62
C GLN A 329 22.37 -3.76 -3.49
N VAL A 330 21.11 -3.66 -3.07
CA VAL A 330 19.98 -4.13 -3.87
C VAL A 330 19.85 -3.29 -5.14
N LEU A 331 19.91 -1.96 -5.03
CA LEU A 331 19.80 -1.06 -6.18
C LEU A 331 20.80 -1.38 -7.29
N TRP A 332 22.06 -1.70 -6.94
CA TRP A 332 23.07 -2.10 -7.91
C TRP A 332 22.80 -3.43 -8.62
N ALA A 333 21.97 -4.29 -8.01
CA ALA A 333 21.52 -5.54 -8.63
C ALA A 333 20.27 -5.36 -9.50
N ILE A 334 19.53 -4.25 -9.34
CA ILE A 334 18.36 -3.95 -10.17
C ILE A 334 18.81 -3.51 -11.56
N THR A 335 18.22 -4.11 -12.59
CA THR A 335 18.43 -3.75 -13.99
C THR A 335 17.17 -3.14 -14.61
N ALA A 336 17.34 -2.33 -15.67
CA ALA A 336 16.20 -1.78 -16.42
C ALA A 336 15.28 -2.89 -16.95
N LYS A 337 15.86 -3.99 -17.44
CA LYS A 337 15.12 -5.19 -17.86
C LYS A 337 14.25 -5.79 -16.75
N MET A 338 14.74 -5.86 -15.51
CA MET A 338 13.93 -6.35 -14.38
C MET A 338 12.71 -5.47 -14.13
N CYS A 339 12.86 -4.15 -14.24
CA CYS A 339 11.75 -3.20 -14.10
C CYS A 339 10.72 -3.39 -15.22
N LEU A 340 11.18 -3.51 -16.48
CA LEU A 340 10.33 -3.81 -17.63
C LEU A 340 9.57 -5.14 -17.48
N ASP A 341 10.28 -6.21 -17.13
CA ASP A 341 9.71 -7.54 -16.97
C ASP A 341 8.60 -7.52 -15.90
N TYR A 342 8.87 -6.84 -14.77
CA TYR A 342 7.91 -6.72 -13.68
C TYR A 342 6.69 -5.88 -14.06
N VAL A 343 6.89 -4.69 -14.66
CA VAL A 343 5.78 -3.82 -15.10
C VAL A 343 4.91 -4.53 -16.13
N ALA A 344 5.52 -5.24 -17.08
CA ALA A 344 4.78 -6.00 -18.08
C ALA A 344 4.00 -7.17 -17.45
N ALA A 345 4.57 -7.84 -16.44
CA ALA A 345 3.88 -8.87 -15.67
C ALA A 345 2.67 -8.28 -14.92
N TRP A 346 2.85 -7.14 -14.27
CA TRP A 346 1.78 -6.43 -13.57
C TRP A 346 0.64 -6.02 -14.51
N GLN A 347 0.94 -5.43 -15.68
CA GLN A 347 -0.09 -5.09 -16.67
C GLN A 347 -0.89 -6.31 -17.17
N ARG A 348 -0.22 -7.45 -17.38
CA ARG A 348 -0.92 -8.70 -17.76
C ARG A 348 -1.81 -9.21 -16.63
N ASP A 349 -1.33 -9.10 -15.39
CA ASP A 349 -2.10 -9.50 -14.21
C ASP A 349 -3.30 -8.59 -13.95
N LEU A 350 -3.25 -7.29 -14.27
CA LEU A 350 -4.42 -6.42 -14.24
C LEU A 350 -5.56 -6.99 -15.13
N GLY A 351 -5.23 -7.41 -16.34
CA GLY A 351 -6.20 -8.05 -17.24
C GLY A 351 -6.69 -9.42 -16.75
N ARG A 352 -5.89 -10.15 -15.97
CA ARG A 352 -6.32 -11.42 -15.33
C ARG A 352 -7.22 -11.14 -14.14
N TRP A 353 -6.89 -10.14 -13.34
CA TRP A 353 -7.66 -9.67 -12.20
C TRP A 353 -9.06 -9.23 -12.61
N GLU A 354 -9.18 -8.41 -13.64
CA GLU A 354 -10.48 -7.97 -14.17
C GLU A 354 -11.35 -9.18 -14.59
N LYS A 355 -10.76 -10.17 -15.28
CA LYS A 355 -11.45 -11.41 -15.64
C LYS A 355 -11.82 -12.25 -14.43
N LEU A 356 -10.96 -12.34 -13.43
CA LEU A 356 -11.25 -13.04 -12.18
C LEU A 356 -12.48 -12.41 -11.52
N LEU A 357 -12.45 -11.10 -11.27
CA LEU A 357 -13.53 -10.36 -10.63
C LEU A 357 -14.88 -10.44 -11.38
N ALA A 358 -14.85 -10.54 -12.71
CA ALA A 358 -16.04 -10.68 -13.53
C ALA A 358 -16.70 -12.07 -13.42
N ASN A 359 -15.94 -13.11 -13.03
CA ASN A 359 -16.42 -14.48 -12.94
C ASN A 359 -16.74 -14.93 -11.50
N LEU A 360 -16.48 -14.08 -10.49
CA LEU A 360 -16.80 -14.39 -9.10
C LEU A 360 -18.32 -14.36 -8.87
N PRO A 361 -18.89 -15.38 -8.20
CA PRO A 361 -20.31 -15.39 -7.87
C PRO A 361 -20.63 -14.38 -6.76
N ARG A 362 -21.92 -14.07 -6.55
CA ARG A 362 -22.35 -13.47 -5.30
C ARG A 362 -22.67 -14.57 -4.29
N VAL A 363 -22.27 -14.37 -3.04
CA VAL A 363 -22.52 -15.31 -1.92
C VAL A 363 -23.11 -14.55 -0.73
N SER A 364 -23.74 -15.28 0.20
CA SER A 364 -24.52 -14.69 1.28
C SER A 364 -23.78 -14.53 2.61
N SER A 365 -22.55 -15.04 2.74
CA SER A 365 -21.79 -14.99 3.99
C SER A 365 -20.28 -14.91 3.76
N VAL A 366 -19.56 -14.34 4.74
CA VAL A 366 -18.09 -14.26 4.73
C VAL A 366 -17.47 -15.66 4.63
N GLU A 367 -18.01 -16.64 5.36
CA GLU A 367 -17.55 -18.03 5.30
C GLU A 367 -17.66 -18.63 3.89
N ALA A 368 -18.79 -18.45 3.21
CA ALA A 368 -18.97 -18.91 1.84
C ALA A 368 -18.03 -18.16 0.86
N ALA A 369 -17.76 -16.88 1.11
CA ALA A 369 -16.84 -16.08 0.32
C ALA A 369 -15.41 -16.61 0.46
N LEU A 370 -14.94 -16.84 1.70
CA LEU A 370 -13.62 -17.42 1.99
C LEU A 370 -13.45 -18.79 1.35
N GLY A 371 -14.45 -19.67 1.47
CA GLY A 371 -14.44 -20.98 0.81
C GLY A 371 -14.36 -20.90 -0.72
N THR A 372 -14.94 -19.86 -1.33
CA THR A 372 -14.87 -19.63 -2.79
C THR A 372 -13.45 -19.25 -3.24
N ILE A 373 -12.68 -18.55 -2.41
CA ILE A 373 -11.31 -18.10 -2.71
C ILE A 373 -10.23 -19.01 -2.13
N GLY A 374 -10.61 -20.16 -1.58
CA GLY A 374 -9.68 -21.17 -1.07
C GLY A 374 -9.09 -20.84 0.30
N ILE A 375 -9.73 -20.00 1.11
CA ILE A 375 -9.36 -19.77 2.52
C ILE A 375 -10.35 -20.53 3.40
N SER A 376 -9.84 -21.41 4.26
CA SER A 376 -10.62 -22.24 5.18
C SER A 376 -10.75 -21.63 6.57
#